data_AF-A0A1I1FFP8-F1
#
_entry.id   AF-A0A1I1FFP8-F1
#
_cell.length_a   1.000
_cell.length_b   1.000
_cell.length_c   1.000
_cell.angle_alpha   90.00
_cell.angle_beta   90.00
_cell.angle_gamma   90.00
#
_symmetry.space_group_name_H-M   'P 1'
#
loop_
_entity.id
_entity.type
_entity.pdbx_description
1 polymer ?
#
loop_
_entity_poly.entity_id
_entity_poly.type
_entity_poly.pdbx_seq_one_letter_code
_entity_poly.pdbx_strand_id
1 'polypeptide(L)'
;MAKLLRSNGAPLGAQITLFPGNRLQFKVSGLGPHRKHLVLRSTDSVLSVVPLRVDDRRAEQVLRLEVQDHSIVSRRVVHLDAYVTDAQGRLQHKDSNTARLTVELEPRLKLPEADTEAGILARMLIVENAAPSHPKFVSLDESLESMQWMVHVLRNRLKLGPQHFSARGASTLTTLIKAQRQVEGFEQFPQLAPAQNVTLNAILNLAHDGADNRYRSHQIFVEHAIAVSKGTKAGADPCPKKLYAWKTEGSDSPGHNFVKFRAKGGQDFYTLTDAFLAQLTPNTSGALEARR
;
A
#
# COMPACT_ATOMS: atom_id res chain seq x y z
N MET A 1 -2.10 22.90 -31.70
CA MET A 1 -1.80 21.70 -30.89
C MET A 1 -2.72 21.70 -29.68
N ALA A 2 -3.52 20.64 -29.50
CA ALA A 2 -4.30 20.49 -28.29
C ALA A 2 -3.41 20.02 -27.13
N LYS A 3 -3.72 20.46 -25.91
CA LYS A 3 -3.03 20.08 -24.69
C LYS A 3 -3.92 19.17 -23.85
N LEU A 4 -3.38 18.06 -23.39
CA LEU A 4 -4.04 17.14 -22.46
C LEU A 4 -3.65 17.55 -21.04
N LEU A 5 -4.63 17.93 -20.24
CA LEU A 5 -4.45 18.50 -18.91
C LEU A 5 -5.20 17.68 -17.87
N ARG A 6 -4.67 17.60 -16.66
CA ARG A 6 -5.39 17.13 -15.48
C ARG A 6 -6.50 18.11 -15.11
N SER A 7 -7.43 17.67 -14.25
CA SER A 7 -8.54 18.52 -13.79
C SER A 7 -8.08 19.80 -13.07
N ASN A 8 -6.91 19.77 -12.43
CA ASN A 8 -6.27 20.93 -11.80
C ASN A 8 -5.47 21.83 -12.78
N GLY A 9 -5.52 21.56 -14.09
CA GLY A 9 -4.84 22.34 -15.13
C GLY A 9 -3.38 21.96 -15.37
N ALA A 10 -2.77 21.11 -14.54
CA ALA A 10 -1.42 20.60 -14.78
C ALA A 10 -1.39 19.72 -16.04
N PRO A 11 -0.25 19.60 -16.75
CA PRO A 11 -0.12 18.67 -17.86
C PRO A 11 -0.44 17.23 -17.44
N LEU A 12 -1.15 16.48 -18.29
CA LEU A 12 -1.44 15.07 -18.04
C LEU A 12 -0.16 14.21 -18.11
N GLY A 13 0.78 14.61 -18.95
CA GLY A 13 2.00 13.87 -19.28
C GLY A 13 1.87 13.08 -20.58
N ALA A 14 3.00 12.57 -21.08
CA ALA A 14 3.02 11.69 -22.26
C ALA A 14 2.69 10.22 -21.91
N GLN A 15 2.87 9.85 -20.63
CA GLN A 15 2.58 8.53 -20.11
C GLN A 15 1.86 8.64 -18.77
N ILE A 16 0.84 7.81 -18.57
CA ILE A 16 0.13 7.63 -17.30
C ILE A 16 -0.02 6.13 -17.01
N THR A 17 -0.16 5.79 -15.73
CA THR A 17 -0.48 4.43 -15.30
C THR A 17 -1.92 4.40 -14.79
N LEU A 18 -2.70 3.39 -15.16
CA LEU A 18 -4.05 3.13 -14.63
C LEU A 18 -4.21 1.63 -14.31
N PHE A 19 -5.19 1.31 -13.48
CA PHE A 19 -5.52 -0.04 -13.04
C PHE A 19 -6.96 -0.41 -13.44
N PRO A 20 -7.33 -1.70 -13.41
CA PRO A 20 -8.72 -2.13 -13.56
C PRO A 20 -9.68 -1.32 -12.68
N GLY A 21 -10.72 -0.78 -13.33
CA GLY A 21 -11.76 0.04 -12.70
C GLY A 21 -11.41 1.51 -12.51
N ASN A 22 -10.20 1.95 -12.86
CA ASN A 22 -9.84 3.35 -12.76
C ASN A 22 -10.67 4.21 -13.71
N ARG A 23 -11.01 5.40 -13.20
CA ARG A 23 -11.73 6.44 -13.93
C ARG A 23 -10.99 7.75 -13.79
N LEU A 24 -10.30 8.18 -14.86
CA LEU A 24 -9.50 9.40 -14.83
C LEU A 24 -10.19 10.51 -15.63
N GLN A 25 -10.66 11.54 -14.94
CA GLN A 25 -11.14 12.76 -15.58
C GLN A 25 -9.97 13.67 -15.99
N PHE A 26 -9.98 14.11 -17.23
CA PHE A 26 -8.98 15.02 -17.79
C PHE A 26 -9.63 16.02 -18.75
N LYS A 27 -8.87 17.04 -19.11
CA LYS A 27 -9.27 18.14 -19.98
C LYS A 27 -8.46 18.10 -21.27
N VAL A 28 -9.08 18.45 -22.38
CA VAL A 28 -8.39 18.70 -23.64
C VAL A 28 -8.62 20.17 -24.00
N SER A 29 -7.53 20.92 -24.06
CA SER A 29 -7.54 22.36 -24.37
C SER A 29 -7.03 22.59 -25.79
N GLY A 30 -7.89 23.14 -26.64
CA GLY A 30 -7.63 23.41 -28.04
C GLY A 30 -8.76 22.89 -28.93
N LEU A 31 -9.08 23.66 -29.96
CA LEU A 31 -10.02 23.27 -31.01
C LEU A 31 -9.24 22.83 -32.25
N GLY A 32 -9.78 21.84 -32.96
CA GLY A 32 -9.37 21.48 -34.29
C GLY A 32 -9.97 22.41 -35.36
N PRO A 33 -9.85 22.02 -36.65
CA PRO A 33 -10.53 22.68 -37.76
C PRO A 33 -12.02 22.91 -37.50
N HIS A 34 -12.57 23.96 -38.12
CA HIS A 34 -13.98 24.35 -37.98
C HIS A 34 -14.44 24.64 -36.55
N ARG A 35 -13.50 24.96 -35.64
CA ARG A 35 -13.75 25.20 -34.21
C ARG A 35 -14.39 23.99 -33.52
N LYS A 36 -14.12 22.78 -34.00
CA LYS A 36 -14.61 21.53 -33.40
C LYS A 36 -13.60 20.94 -32.43
N HIS A 37 -14.10 20.32 -31.36
CA HIS A 37 -13.26 19.55 -30.45
C HIS A 37 -12.65 18.33 -31.13
N LEU A 38 -11.41 17.99 -30.77
CA LEU A 38 -10.79 16.73 -31.20
C LEU A 38 -11.45 15.54 -30.52
N VAL A 39 -11.57 14.42 -31.24
CA VAL A 39 -12.06 13.15 -30.69
C VAL A 39 -10.87 12.27 -30.33
N LEU A 40 -10.76 11.89 -29.06
CA LEU A 40 -9.73 10.96 -28.61
C LEU A 40 -10.25 9.53 -28.69
N ARG A 41 -9.45 8.62 -29.28
CA ARG A 41 -9.78 7.21 -29.37
C ARG A 41 -8.65 6.35 -28.82
N SER A 42 -9.04 5.32 -28.08
CA SER A 42 -8.13 4.28 -27.63
C SER A 42 -7.83 3.31 -28.77
N THR A 43 -6.61 2.77 -28.80
CA THR A 43 -6.22 1.67 -29.69
C THR A 43 -6.71 0.31 -29.21
N ASP A 44 -7.23 0.22 -27.99
CA ASP A 44 -7.69 -1.02 -27.36
C ASP A 44 -9.02 -0.81 -26.63
N SER A 45 -9.95 -1.77 -26.77
CA SER A 45 -11.27 -1.75 -26.13
C SER A 45 -11.24 -1.77 -24.60
N VAL A 46 -10.14 -2.21 -23.97
CA VAL A 46 -9.99 -2.24 -22.50
C VAL A 46 -10.00 -0.84 -21.87
N LEU A 47 -9.72 0.19 -22.67
CA LEU A 47 -9.69 1.59 -22.28
C LEU A 47 -10.68 2.37 -23.15
N SER A 48 -11.71 2.93 -22.54
CA SER A 48 -12.68 3.78 -23.24
C SER A 48 -12.48 5.26 -22.90
N VAL A 49 -12.76 6.12 -23.88
CA VAL A 49 -12.83 7.57 -23.71
C VAL A 49 -14.29 8.00 -23.71
N VAL A 50 -14.74 8.59 -22.62
CA VAL A 50 -16.12 9.04 -22.43
C VAL A 50 -16.14 10.58 -22.41
N PRO A 51 -16.91 11.23 -23.28
CA PRO A 51 -17.11 12.67 -23.20
C PRO A 51 -17.98 13.01 -21.98
N LEU A 52 -17.52 13.93 -21.14
CA LEU A 52 -18.30 14.44 -20.02
C LEU A 52 -18.88 15.83 -20.29
N ARG A 53 -18.07 16.71 -20.90
CA ARG A 53 -18.50 18.06 -21.28
C ARG A 53 -17.80 18.49 -22.56
N VAL A 54 -18.57 18.65 -23.63
CA VAL A 54 -18.09 19.10 -24.93
C VAL A 54 -18.96 20.27 -25.37
N ASP A 55 -18.32 21.42 -25.64
CA ASP A 55 -18.98 22.65 -26.11
C ASP A 55 -18.02 23.34 -27.07
N ASP A 56 -18.32 23.31 -28.37
CA ASP A 56 -17.49 23.89 -29.43
C ASP A 56 -17.30 25.41 -29.30
N ARG A 57 -18.08 26.08 -28.44
CA ARG A 57 -17.89 27.51 -28.11
C ARG A 57 -16.73 27.72 -27.14
N ARG A 58 -16.32 26.68 -26.41
CA ARG A 58 -15.22 26.70 -25.44
C ARG A 58 -14.01 25.98 -26.01
N ALA A 59 -12.83 26.52 -25.77
CA ALA A 59 -11.59 25.87 -26.16
C ALA A 59 -11.30 24.58 -25.38
N GLU A 60 -11.94 24.39 -24.22
CA GLU A 60 -11.74 23.23 -23.34
C GLU A 60 -12.93 22.27 -23.40
N GLN A 61 -12.63 20.98 -23.55
CA GLN A 61 -13.56 19.87 -23.30
C GLN A 61 -13.07 19.03 -22.12
N VAL A 62 -14.01 18.36 -21.46
CA VAL A 62 -13.75 17.44 -20.35
C VAL A 62 -14.10 16.02 -20.78
N LEU A 63 -13.13 15.13 -20.65
CA LEU A 63 -13.22 13.72 -21.00
C LEU A 63 -12.89 12.86 -19.78
N ARG A 64 -13.28 11.58 -19.84
CA ARG A 64 -12.92 10.57 -18.85
C ARG A 64 -12.36 9.34 -19.52
N LEU A 65 -11.22 8.87 -19.02
CA LEU A 65 -10.74 7.53 -19.31
C LEU A 65 -11.39 6.54 -18.35
N GLU A 66 -11.87 5.43 -18.87
CA GLU A 66 -12.41 4.33 -18.07
C GLU A 66 -11.71 3.03 -18.46
N VAL A 67 -11.11 2.37 -17.47
CA VAL A 67 -10.48 1.05 -17.64
C VAL A 67 -11.49 -0.01 -17.27
N GLN A 68 -11.71 -0.99 -18.14
CA GLN A 68 -12.60 -2.11 -17.85
C GLN A 68 -12.17 -2.84 -16.57
N ASP A 69 -13.14 -3.18 -15.72
CA ASP A 69 -12.88 -3.80 -14.40
C ASP A 69 -12.27 -5.19 -14.49
N HIS A 70 -12.42 -5.90 -15.61
CA HIS A 70 -12.06 -7.31 -15.76
C HIS A 70 -11.13 -7.44 -16.97
N SER A 71 -9.97 -8.10 -16.81
CA SER A 71 -9.09 -8.67 -17.87
C SER A 71 -7.60 -8.32 -17.76
N ILE A 72 -7.17 -7.43 -16.86
CA ILE A 72 -5.75 -7.04 -16.78
C ILE A 72 -5.03 -7.92 -15.76
N VAL A 73 -4.57 -9.06 -16.24
CA VAL A 73 -3.76 -10.03 -15.47
C VAL A 73 -2.26 -9.81 -15.64
N SER A 74 -1.85 -8.99 -16.61
CA SER A 74 -0.48 -8.62 -16.91
C SER A 74 -0.42 -7.17 -17.38
N ARG A 75 0.76 -6.55 -17.28
CA ARG A 75 1.02 -5.22 -17.82
C ARG A 75 0.60 -5.13 -19.29
N ARG A 76 -0.11 -4.07 -19.67
CA ARG A 76 -0.49 -3.75 -21.05
C ARG A 76 -0.19 -2.28 -21.34
N VAL A 77 0.14 -1.97 -22.58
CA VAL A 77 0.35 -0.59 -23.03
C VAL A 77 -0.69 -0.29 -24.09
N VAL A 78 -1.50 0.74 -23.84
CA VAL A 78 -2.56 1.21 -24.73
C VAL A 78 -2.24 2.64 -25.14
N HIS A 79 -2.64 3.04 -26.34
CA HIS A 79 -2.43 4.39 -26.84
C HIS A 79 -3.75 5.12 -27.04
N LEU A 80 -3.71 6.42 -26.81
CA LEU A 80 -4.79 7.36 -27.11
C LEU A 80 -4.30 8.31 -28.20
N ASP A 81 -4.99 8.26 -29.33
CA ASP A 81 -4.73 9.12 -30.48
C ASP A 81 -5.88 10.12 -30.66
N ALA A 82 -5.53 11.36 -31.01
CA ALA A 82 -6.49 12.40 -31.31
C ALA A 82 -6.85 12.39 -32.79
N TYR A 83 -8.13 12.64 -33.09
CA TYR A 83 -8.67 12.69 -34.44
C TYR A 83 -9.41 14.00 -34.67
N VAL A 84 -9.24 14.53 -35.88
CA VAL A 84 -9.98 15.70 -36.37
C VAL A 84 -11.39 15.29 -36.77
N THR A 85 -12.34 16.20 -36.60
CA THR A 85 -13.70 16.06 -37.14
C THR A 85 -14.01 17.15 -38.16
N ASP A 86 -14.93 16.87 -39.10
CA ASP A 86 -15.48 17.88 -39.99
C ASP A 86 -16.49 18.81 -39.27
N ALA A 87 -17.08 19.76 -40.02
CA ALA A 87 -18.07 20.70 -39.50
C ALA A 87 -19.34 20.02 -38.96
N GLN A 88 -19.64 18.81 -39.44
CA GLN A 88 -20.76 17.97 -39.01
C GLN A 88 -20.38 17.04 -37.84
N GLY A 89 -19.13 17.09 -37.36
CA GLY A 89 -18.64 16.26 -36.26
C GLY A 89 -18.24 14.84 -36.66
N ARG A 90 -18.12 14.53 -37.96
CA ARG A 90 -17.70 13.20 -38.43
C ARG A 90 -16.18 13.10 -38.38
N LEU A 91 -15.70 11.94 -37.93
CA LEU A 91 -14.28 11.65 -37.82
C LEU A 91 -13.60 11.68 -39.19
N GLN A 92 -12.45 12.34 -39.26
CA GLN A 92 -11.63 12.43 -40.46
C GLN A 92 -10.34 11.63 -40.24
N HIS A 93 -9.19 12.31 -40.17
CA HIS A 93 -7.87 11.71 -39.98
C HIS A 93 -7.34 11.97 -38.56
N LYS A 94 -6.27 11.26 -38.21
CA LYS A 94 -5.51 11.46 -36.96
C LYS A 94 -4.85 12.85 -36.97
N ASP A 95 -5.00 13.61 -35.90
CA ASP A 95 -4.30 14.89 -35.73
C ASP A 95 -2.81 14.65 -35.45
N SER A 96 -1.94 15.12 -36.35
CA SER A 96 -0.49 14.96 -36.20
C SER A 96 0.13 15.93 -35.19
N ASN A 97 -0.62 16.98 -34.80
CA ASN A 97 -0.12 18.03 -33.90
C ASN A 97 -0.38 17.74 -32.43
N THR A 98 -1.25 16.80 -32.10
CA THR A 98 -1.54 16.40 -30.73
C THR A 98 -0.75 15.14 -30.40
N ALA A 99 0.10 15.24 -29.37
CA ALA A 99 0.92 14.12 -28.94
C ALA A 99 0.04 12.93 -28.52
N ARG A 100 0.44 11.72 -28.94
CA ARG A 100 -0.13 10.47 -28.46
C ARG A 100 0.07 10.37 -26.95
N LEU A 101 -0.99 9.96 -26.24
CA LEU A 101 -0.90 9.60 -24.83
C LEU A 101 -0.70 8.09 -24.71
N THR A 102 0.31 7.67 -23.97
CA THR A 102 0.55 6.28 -23.60
C THR A 102 -0.09 5.99 -22.25
N VAL A 103 -0.94 4.98 -22.20
CA VAL A 103 -1.59 4.52 -20.97
C VAL A 103 -1.05 3.13 -20.66
N GLU A 104 -0.26 3.07 -19.61
CA GLU A 104 0.19 1.81 -19.03
C GLU A 104 -0.90 1.27 -18.11
N LEU A 105 -1.37 0.08 -18.40
CA LEU A 105 -2.35 -0.62 -17.59
C LEU A 105 -1.66 -1.71 -16.79
N GLU A 106 -1.68 -1.57 -15.47
CA GLU A 106 -1.07 -2.52 -14.54
C GLU A 106 -2.14 -3.41 -13.88
N PRO A 107 -1.84 -4.69 -13.62
CA PRO A 107 -2.71 -5.52 -12.79
C PRO A 107 -2.71 -4.99 -11.35
N ARG A 108 -3.81 -5.20 -10.62
CA ARG A 108 -3.84 -4.92 -9.19
C ARG A 108 -2.89 -5.86 -8.44
N LEU A 109 -2.16 -5.33 -7.46
CA LEU A 109 -1.39 -6.10 -6.50
C LEU A 109 -2.32 -7.07 -5.78
N LYS A 110 -1.90 -8.33 -5.72
CA LYS A 110 -2.57 -9.37 -4.94
C LYS A 110 -1.81 -9.60 -3.65
N LEU A 111 -2.52 -9.44 -2.53
CA LEU A 111 -2.00 -9.88 -1.24
C LEU A 111 -1.91 -11.41 -1.23
N PRO A 112 -0.98 -12.01 -0.46
CA PRO A 112 -0.97 -13.44 -0.25
C PRO A 112 -2.31 -13.94 0.31
N GLU A 113 -2.62 -15.21 0.02
CA GLU A 113 -3.86 -15.86 0.47
C GLU A 113 -4.02 -15.72 1.99
N ALA A 114 -5.23 -15.36 2.42
CA ALA A 114 -5.46 -14.93 3.80
C ALA A 114 -5.14 -16.04 4.81
N ASP A 115 -5.38 -17.30 4.48
CA ASP A 115 -5.13 -18.46 5.35
C ASP A 115 -3.64 -18.84 5.50
N THR A 116 -2.73 -18.14 4.81
CA THR A 116 -1.28 -18.36 4.94
C THR A 116 -0.65 -17.42 5.97
N GLU A 117 0.50 -17.81 6.53
CA GLU A 117 1.29 -16.95 7.43
C GLU A 117 1.67 -15.61 6.76
N ALA A 118 2.06 -15.65 5.48
CA ALA A 118 2.33 -14.44 4.70
C ALA A 118 1.07 -13.58 4.51
N GLY A 119 -0.11 -14.18 4.39
CA GLY A 119 -1.38 -13.48 4.19
C GLY A 119 -1.83 -12.69 5.41
N ILE A 120 -1.75 -13.28 6.60
CA ILE A 120 -2.03 -12.57 7.85
C ILE A 120 -0.97 -11.50 8.12
N LEU A 121 0.32 -11.81 7.94
CA LEU A 121 1.41 -10.85 8.14
C LEU A 121 1.29 -9.65 7.20
N ALA A 122 1.05 -9.85 5.90
CA ALA A 122 0.94 -8.73 4.96
C ALA A 122 -0.17 -7.76 5.38
N ARG A 123 -1.34 -8.28 5.77
CA ARG A 123 -2.48 -7.46 6.22
C ARG A 123 -2.19 -6.76 7.54
N MET A 124 -1.58 -7.46 8.49
CA MET A 124 -1.13 -6.88 9.76
C MET A 124 -0.16 -5.73 9.52
N LEU A 125 0.87 -5.94 8.70
CA LEU A 125 1.88 -4.93 8.39
C LEU A 125 1.29 -3.71 7.69
N ILE A 126 0.32 -3.89 6.78
CA ILE A 126 -0.38 -2.77 6.13
C ILE A 126 -1.19 -1.95 7.14
N VAL A 127 -1.89 -2.61 8.05
CA VAL A 127 -2.82 -1.97 8.99
C VAL A 127 -2.08 -1.33 10.18
N GLU A 128 -1.03 -1.98 10.68
CA GLU A 128 -0.30 -1.53 11.87
C GLU A 128 0.69 -0.40 11.56
N ASN A 129 1.11 -0.20 10.30
CA ASN A 129 2.09 0.83 9.96
C ASN A 129 1.41 2.09 9.43
N ALA A 130 2.02 3.25 9.73
CA ALA A 130 1.57 4.52 9.15
C ALA A 130 1.73 4.46 7.62
N ALA A 131 0.62 4.43 6.88
CA ALA A 131 0.62 4.47 5.43
C ALA A 131 0.98 5.89 4.92
N PRO A 132 1.33 6.07 3.63
CA PRO A 132 1.78 7.38 3.10
C PRO A 132 0.79 8.55 3.28
N SER A 133 -0.50 8.27 3.48
CA SER A 133 -1.52 9.29 3.78
C SER A 133 -1.69 9.59 5.27
N HIS A 134 -1.02 8.86 6.17
CA HIS A 134 -1.17 8.98 7.62
C HIS A 134 -0.30 10.12 8.18
N PRO A 135 -0.77 10.92 9.15
CA PRO A 135 0.00 12.05 9.70
C PRO A 135 1.35 11.68 10.32
N LYS A 136 1.49 10.46 10.84
CA LYS A 136 2.75 9.92 11.40
C LYS A 136 3.67 9.25 10.37
N PHE A 137 3.32 9.30 9.08
CA PHE A 137 4.17 8.74 8.04
C PHE A 137 5.42 9.59 7.86
N VAL A 138 6.59 8.95 7.97
CA VAL A 138 7.89 9.60 7.79
C VAL A 138 8.41 9.36 6.37
N SER A 139 8.60 8.10 6.00
CA SER A 139 9.08 7.70 4.68
C SER A 139 8.76 6.24 4.37
N LEU A 140 8.92 5.85 3.09
CA LEU A 140 8.77 4.45 2.66
C LEU A 140 9.84 3.53 3.26
N ASP A 141 11.05 4.05 3.45
CA ASP A 141 12.17 3.30 4.04
C ASP A 141 11.96 3.07 5.53
N GLU A 142 11.51 4.09 6.27
CA GLU A 142 11.17 3.91 7.69
C GLU A 142 9.99 2.97 7.89
N SER A 143 9.00 3.04 7.00
CA SER A 143 7.86 2.11 7.02
C SER A 143 8.33 0.67 6.77
N LEU A 144 9.25 0.46 5.82
CA LEU A 144 9.85 -0.84 5.56
C LEU A 144 10.59 -1.39 6.79
N GLU A 145 11.43 -0.58 7.41
CA GLU A 145 12.16 -0.98 8.62
C GLU A 145 11.21 -1.28 9.78
N SER A 146 10.19 -0.44 9.99
CA SER A 146 9.16 -0.70 11.01
C SER A 146 8.46 -2.04 10.76
N MET A 147 8.07 -2.33 9.52
CA MET A 147 7.47 -3.62 9.16
C MET A 147 8.40 -4.81 9.47
N GLN A 148 9.69 -4.68 9.15
CA GLN A 148 10.70 -5.69 9.47
C GLN A 148 10.83 -5.91 10.98
N TRP A 149 10.89 -4.84 11.75
CA TRP A 149 11.04 -4.88 13.19
C TRP A 149 9.82 -5.51 13.88
N MET A 150 8.60 -5.27 13.39
CA MET A 150 7.40 -5.96 13.87
C MET A 150 7.48 -7.48 13.68
N VAL A 151 7.99 -7.95 12.53
CA VAL A 151 8.19 -9.39 12.32
C VAL A 151 9.24 -9.97 13.28
N HIS A 152 10.33 -9.22 13.55
CA HIS A 152 11.31 -9.62 14.57
C HIS A 152 10.69 -9.69 15.96
N VAL A 153 9.87 -8.70 16.36
CA VAL A 153 9.13 -8.73 17.64
C VAL A 153 8.35 -10.04 17.77
N LEU A 154 7.53 -10.38 16.79
CA LEU A 154 6.68 -11.58 16.86
C LEU A 154 7.52 -12.86 16.95
N ARG A 155 8.60 -12.97 16.17
CA ARG A 155 9.51 -14.12 16.21
C ARG A 155 10.25 -14.23 17.54
N ASN A 156 10.71 -13.11 18.09
CA ASN A 156 11.38 -13.07 19.38
C ASN A 156 10.43 -13.46 20.51
N ARG A 157 9.16 -13.04 20.47
CA ARG A 157 8.12 -13.47 21.42
C ARG A 157 7.92 -14.98 21.39
N LEU A 158 7.80 -15.58 20.20
CA LEU A 158 7.68 -17.03 20.07
C LEU A 158 8.91 -17.76 20.63
N LYS A 159 10.11 -17.26 20.33
CA LYS A 159 11.36 -17.88 20.77
C LYS A 159 11.57 -17.77 22.28
N LEU A 160 11.26 -16.63 22.88
CA LEU A 160 11.40 -16.44 24.33
C LEU A 160 10.31 -17.18 25.11
N GLY A 161 9.12 -17.30 24.54
CA GLY A 161 7.98 -17.96 25.16
C GLY A 161 6.76 -17.04 25.15
N PRO A 162 5.72 -17.34 24.34
CA PRO A 162 4.57 -16.45 24.17
C PRO A 162 3.71 -16.30 25.44
N GLN A 163 3.86 -17.19 26.42
CA GLN A 163 3.27 -17.05 27.75
C GLN A 163 3.72 -15.77 28.48
N HIS A 164 4.92 -15.26 28.20
CA HIS A 164 5.43 -14.01 28.78
C HIS A 164 4.77 -12.76 28.18
N PHE A 165 4.00 -12.93 27.10
CA PHE A 165 3.37 -11.87 26.34
C PHE A 165 1.84 -11.99 26.32
N SER A 166 1.25 -12.72 27.27
CA SER A 166 -0.20 -12.98 27.32
C SER A 166 -0.76 -13.74 26.10
N ALA A 167 0.08 -14.52 25.42
CA ALA A 167 -0.29 -15.33 24.26
C ALA A 167 -0.04 -16.83 24.51
N ARG A 168 -0.38 -17.31 25.70
CA ARG A 168 -0.18 -18.71 26.10
C ARG A 168 -0.82 -19.65 25.06
N GLY A 169 -0.06 -20.65 24.60
CA GLY A 169 -0.50 -21.63 23.62
C GLY A 169 -0.24 -21.26 22.16
N ALA A 170 0.18 -20.03 21.86
CA ALA A 170 0.66 -19.69 20.53
C ALA A 170 1.96 -20.46 20.22
N SER A 171 2.05 -21.03 19.02
CA SER A 171 3.23 -21.78 18.55
C SER A 171 3.70 -21.34 17.16
N THR A 172 2.87 -20.55 16.46
CA THR A 172 3.12 -19.99 15.13
C THR A 172 2.85 -18.49 15.13
N LEU A 173 3.36 -17.76 14.14
CA LEU A 173 3.08 -16.32 14.01
C LEU A 173 1.59 -16.08 13.84
N THR A 174 0.91 -16.92 13.05
CA THR A 174 -0.54 -16.88 12.88
C THR A 174 -1.29 -16.97 14.21
N THR A 175 -0.97 -17.97 15.05
CA THR A 175 -1.63 -18.11 16.36
C THR A 175 -1.28 -16.99 17.34
N LEU A 176 -0.07 -16.41 17.23
CA LEU A 176 0.35 -15.28 18.05
C LEU A 176 -0.40 -14.00 17.68
N ILE A 177 -0.49 -13.68 16.39
CA ILE A 177 -1.21 -12.49 15.90
C ILE A 177 -2.69 -12.56 16.26
N LYS A 178 -3.30 -13.75 16.16
CA LYS A 178 -4.71 -13.98 16.50
C LYS A 178 -5.00 -14.05 17.99
N ALA A 179 -3.98 -14.18 18.84
CA ALA A 179 -4.21 -14.25 20.28
C ALA A 179 -4.74 -12.89 20.79
N GLN A 180 -5.62 -12.95 21.79
CA GLN A 180 -6.29 -11.76 22.31
C GLN A 180 -5.28 -10.69 22.74
N ARG A 181 -5.56 -9.43 22.37
CA ARG A 181 -4.77 -8.26 22.75
C ARG A 181 -3.32 -8.29 22.24
N GLN A 182 -3.01 -9.14 21.25
CA GLN A 182 -1.69 -9.14 20.62
C GLN A 182 -1.61 -8.15 19.46
N VAL A 183 -2.59 -8.20 18.56
CA VAL A 183 -2.73 -7.25 17.44
C VAL A 183 -4.21 -6.92 17.27
N GLU A 184 -4.55 -5.64 17.42
CA GLU A 184 -5.93 -5.19 17.49
C GLU A 184 -6.68 -5.50 16.19
N GLY A 185 -7.81 -6.19 16.30
CA GLY A 185 -8.69 -6.46 15.16
C GLY A 185 -8.31 -7.69 14.33
N PHE A 186 -7.35 -8.50 14.81
CA PHE A 186 -6.91 -9.74 14.17
C PHE A 186 -7.37 -11.00 14.91
N GLU A 187 -8.06 -10.88 16.05
CA GLU A 187 -8.47 -12.03 16.87
C GLU A 187 -9.35 -13.03 16.09
N GLN A 188 -10.19 -12.54 15.18
CA GLN A 188 -11.11 -13.33 14.37
C GLN A 188 -10.62 -13.55 12.93
N PHE A 189 -9.36 -13.26 12.66
CA PHE A 189 -8.79 -13.36 11.31
C PHE A 189 -9.01 -14.77 10.71
N PRO A 190 -9.46 -14.90 9.44
CA PRO A 190 -9.35 -13.94 8.33
C PRO A 190 -10.35 -12.78 8.32
N GLN A 191 -11.37 -12.80 9.19
CA GLN A 191 -12.26 -11.66 9.35
C GLN A 191 -11.58 -10.59 10.20
N LEU A 192 -11.19 -9.48 9.57
CA LEU A 192 -10.68 -8.30 10.27
C LEU A 192 -11.82 -7.57 10.97
N ALA A 193 -11.52 -6.93 12.10
CA ALA A 193 -12.44 -5.99 12.70
C ALA A 193 -12.74 -4.82 11.73
N PRO A 194 -13.92 -4.19 11.84
CA PRO A 194 -14.39 -3.23 10.84
C PRO A 194 -13.42 -2.07 10.56
N ALA A 195 -12.80 -1.51 11.60
CA ALA A 195 -11.85 -0.40 11.45
C ALA A 195 -10.60 -0.81 10.66
N GLN A 196 -10.00 -1.96 10.99
CA GLN A 196 -8.83 -2.51 10.31
C GLN A 196 -9.15 -2.87 8.86
N ASN A 197 -10.34 -3.42 8.59
CA ASN A 197 -10.78 -3.71 7.23
C ASN A 197 -10.98 -2.44 6.38
N VAL A 198 -11.54 -1.37 6.96
CA VAL A 198 -11.66 -0.06 6.28
C VAL A 198 -10.28 0.51 5.96
N THR A 199 -9.35 0.49 6.91
CA THR A 199 -7.96 0.95 6.69
C THR A 199 -7.26 0.15 5.59
N LEU A 200 -7.35 -1.19 5.64
CA LEU A 200 -6.76 -2.06 4.62
C LEU A 200 -7.30 -1.73 3.23
N ASN A 201 -8.62 -1.63 3.09
CA ASN A 201 -9.26 -1.35 1.80
C ASN A 201 -8.94 0.06 1.29
N ALA A 202 -8.87 1.07 2.18
CA ALA A 202 -8.48 2.42 1.78
C ALA A 202 -7.05 2.46 1.21
N ILE A 203 -6.10 1.78 1.85
CA ILE A 203 -4.70 1.70 1.39
C ILE A 203 -4.62 0.96 0.06
N LEU A 204 -5.30 -0.19 -0.07
CA LEU A 204 -5.31 -0.97 -1.31
C LEU A 204 -6.00 -0.24 -2.46
N ASN A 205 -7.06 0.54 -2.20
CA ASN A 205 -7.72 1.32 -3.22
C ASN A 205 -6.80 2.44 -3.73
N LEU A 206 -6.13 3.16 -2.82
CA LEU A 206 -5.15 4.19 -3.20
C LEU A 206 -3.96 3.60 -3.97
N ALA A 207 -3.43 2.45 -3.54
CA ALA A 207 -2.35 1.74 -4.25
C ALA A 207 -2.71 1.37 -5.70
N HIS A 208 -4.01 1.29 -6.01
CA HIS A 208 -4.54 0.95 -7.33
C HIS A 208 -5.35 2.09 -7.97
N ASP A 209 -5.15 3.34 -7.56
CA ASP A 209 -5.80 4.49 -8.17
C ASP A 209 -4.79 5.36 -8.93
N GLY A 210 -4.51 5.00 -10.19
CA GLY A 210 -3.59 5.75 -11.04
C GLY A 210 -4.03 7.19 -11.36
N ALA A 211 -5.25 7.58 -10.99
CA ALA A 211 -5.71 8.95 -11.06
C ALA A 211 -5.25 9.80 -9.85
N ASP A 212 -4.99 9.17 -8.70
CA ASP A 212 -4.50 9.82 -7.48
C ASP A 212 -2.97 9.97 -7.53
N ASN A 213 -2.42 11.13 -7.15
CA ASN A 213 -0.97 11.35 -7.19
C ASN A 213 -0.18 10.56 -6.13
N ARG A 214 -0.85 10.01 -5.11
CA ARG A 214 -0.26 9.22 -4.02
C ARG A 214 -0.20 7.74 -4.33
N TYR A 215 -0.77 7.28 -5.45
CA TYR A 215 -0.89 5.85 -5.74
C TYR A 215 0.45 5.12 -5.67
N ARG A 216 1.51 5.74 -6.21
CA ARG A 216 2.82 5.09 -6.31
C ARG A 216 3.46 4.83 -4.95
N SER A 217 3.34 5.76 -4.00
CA SER A 217 3.85 5.55 -2.65
C SER A 217 3.05 4.48 -1.91
N HIS A 218 1.72 4.42 -2.12
CA HIS A 218 0.88 3.36 -1.55
C HIS A 218 1.19 1.98 -2.17
N GLN A 219 1.44 1.92 -3.47
CA GLN A 219 1.85 0.70 -4.18
C GLN A 219 3.15 0.15 -3.58
N ILE A 220 4.18 1.00 -3.44
CA ILE A 220 5.47 0.60 -2.84
C ILE A 220 5.30 0.17 -1.38
N PHE A 221 4.46 0.87 -0.60
CA PHE A 221 4.16 0.50 0.78
C PHE A 221 3.52 -0.90 0.88
N VAL A 222 2.56 -1.21 0.00
CA VAL A 222 1.92 -2.54 -0.06
C VAL A 222 2.94 -3.61 -0.52
N GLU A 223 3.77 -3.32 -1.52
CA GLU A 223 4.84 -4.22 -1.98
C GLU A 223 5.86 -4.52 -0.86
N HIS A 224 6.20 -3.52 -0.04
CA HIS A 224 7.04 -3.70 1.14
C HIS A 224 6.41 -4.67 2.13
N ALA A 225 5.13 -4.49 2.48
CA ALA A 225 4.44 -5.41 3.37
C ALA A 225 4.40 -6.85 2.82
N ILE A 226 4.13 -7.01 1.51
CA ILE A 226 4.16 -8.32 0.85
C ILE A 226 5.57 -8.93 0.93
N ALA A 227 6.61 -8.18 0.59
CA ALA A 227 7.99 -8.68 0.60
C ALA A 227 8.47 -9.05 2.01
N VAL A 228 8.15 -8.25 3.02
CA VAL A 228 8.46 -8.55 4.43
C VAL A 228 7.70 -9.79 4.89
N SER A 229 6.40 -9.90 4.59
CA SER A 229 5.57 -11.05 4.97
C SER A 229 6.04 -12.37 4.37
N LYS A 230 6.60 -12.33 3.15
CA LYS A 230 7.20 -13.50 2.48
C LYS A 230 8.63 -13.78 2.92
N GLY A 231 9.22 -12.93 3.76
CA GLY A 231 10.61 -13.03 4.20
C GLY A 231 11.65 -12.60 3.16
N THR A 232 11.26 -12.14 1.97
CA THR A 232 12.19 -11.68 0.93
C THR A 232 12.84 -10.34 1.27
N LYS A 233 12.28 -9.60 2.24
CA LYS A 233 12.86 -8.40 2.86
C LYS A 233 12.82 -8.48 4.39
N ALA A 234 13.39 -9.52 5.00
CA ALA A 234 13.29 -9.73 6.45
C ALA A 234 14.01 -8.68 7.32
N GLY A 235 15.05 -8.01 6.80
CA GLY A 235 15.89 -7.09 7.59
C GLY A 235 16.60 -7.77 8.77
N ALA A 236 17.24 -6.97 9.62
CA ALA A 236 17.85 -7.43 10.87
C ALA A 236 17.13 -6.85 12.08
N ASP A 237 17.15 -7.59 13.20
CA ASP A 237 16.76 -7.03 14.50
C ASP A 237 17.83 -6.01 14.92
N PRO A 238 17.48 -4.72 15.06
CA PRO A 238 18.44 -3.66 15.38
C PRO A 238 18.88 -3.68 16.85
N CYS A 239 18.18 -4.42 17.71
CA CYS A 239 18.36 -4.39 19.15
C CYS A 239 19.26 -5.56 19.58
N PRO A 240 20.40 -5.29 20.24
CA PRO A 240 21.26 -6.36 20.78
C PRO A 240 20.51 -7.27 21.76
N LYS A 241 19.57 -6.72 22.53
CA LYS A 241 18.71 -7.44 23.49
C LYS A 241 17.44 -8.01 22.89
N LYS A 242 17.24 -7.84 21.58
CA LYS A 242 16.03 -8.17 20.80
C LYS A 242 14.83 -7.27 21.08
N LEU A 243 14.03 -7.08 20.04
CA LEU A 243 12.75 -6.37 20.15
C LEU A 243 11.63 -7.32 20.60
N TYR A 244 10.75 -6.87 21.48
CA TYR A 244 9.66 -7.67 22.05
C TYR A 244 8.30 -6.96 22.11
N ALA A 245 8.20 -5.69 21.79
CA ALA A 245 6.92 -5.03 21.59
C ALA A 245 7.03 -3.84 20.64
N TRP A 246 5.89 -3.44 20.09
CA TRP A 246 5.68 -2.14 19.48
C TRP A 246 4.39 -1.51 20.00
N LYS A 247 4.32 -0.18 19.93
CA LYS A 247 3.12 0.62 20.14
C LYS A 247 3.14 1.80 19.17
N THR A 248 1.97 2.33 18.82
CA THR A 248 1.93 3.59 18.07
C THR A 248 2.70 4.67 18.83
N GLU A 249 3.56 5.42 18.13
CA GLU A 249 4.42 6.43 18.74
C GLU A 249 3.62 7.41 19.61
N GLY A 250 4.09 7.64 20.84
CA GLY A 250 3.44 8.50 21.83
C GLY A 250 2.34 7.82 22.65
N SER A 251 2.10 6.52 22.48
CA SER A 251 1.24 5.74 23.38
C SER A 251 1.96 5.34 24.67
N ASP A 252 1.18 4.93 25.67
CA ASP A 252 1.71 4.35 26.90
C ASP A 252 2.56 3.10 26.65
N SER A 253 3.54 2.89 27.54
CA SER A 253 4.40 1.71 27.56
C SER A 253 3.58 0.41 27.55
N PRO A 254 4.04 -0.66 26.87
CA PRO A 254 3.39 -1.97 26.93
C PRO A 254 3.36 -2.59 28.34
N GLY A 255 4.14 -2.08 29.29
CA GLY A 255 4.17 -2.50 30.69
C GLY A 255 5.50 -2.22 31.37
N HIS A 256 5.58 -2.53 32.67
CA HIS A 256 6.76 -2.24 33.51
C HIS A 256 8.03 -3.04 33.12
N ASN A 257 7.87 -4.17 32.44
CA ASN A 257 8.99 -4.99 31.96
C ASN A 257 9.57 -4.53 30.61
N PHE A 258 9.01 -3.47 30.01
CA PHE A 258 9.42 -2.98 28.70
C PHE A 258 10.20 -1.67 28.81
N VAL A 259 11.27 -1.56 28.03
CA VAL A 259 12.07 -0.35 27.88
C VAL A 259 12.06 0.06 26.42
N LYS A 260 11.75 1.34 26.14
CA LYS A 260 11.75 1.87 24.78
C LYS A 260 13.16 1.76 24.19
N PHE A 261 13.27 1.13 23.04
CA PHE A 261 14.50 1.04 22.25
C PHE A 261 14.61 2.22 21.29
N ARG A 262 13.62 2.40 20.41
CA ARG A 262 13.62 3.48 19.40
C ARG A 262 12.23 3.67 18.79
N ALA A 263 11.96 4.88 18.30
CA ALA A 263 10.87 5.15 17.36
C ALA A 263 11.30 4.83 15.92
N LYS A 264 10.40 4.31 15.09
CA LYS A 264 10.61 4.04 13.66
C LYS A 264 9.26 3.97 12.95
N GLY A 265 9.09 4.70 11.84
CA GLY A 265 7.90 4.57 11.00
C GLY A 265 6.56 4.86 11.71
N GLY A 266 6.56 5.77 12.69
CA GLY A 266 5.37 6.10 13.50
C GLY A 266 5.06 5.12 14.63
N GLN A 267 6.00 4.22 14.95
CA GLN A 267 5.89 3.21 15.99
C GLN A 267 7.05 3.33 16.98
N ASP A 268 6.77 3.11 18.25
CA ASP A 268 7.76 2.92 19.31
C ASP A 268 8.02 1.43 19.50
N PHE A 269 9.28 1.02 19.41
CA PHE A 269 9.73 -0.34 19.61
C PHE A 269 10.41 -0.50 20.97
N TYR A 270 10.20 -1.65 21.61
CA TYR A 270 10.62 -1.91 22.98
C TYR A 270 11.40 -3.22 23.10
N THR A 271 12.41 -3.20 23.97
CA THR A 271 13.10 -4.38 24.52
C THR A 271 12.58 -4.67 25.93
N LEU A 272 13.06 -5.75 26.54
CA LEU A 272 12.80 -6.10 27.94
C LEU A 272 13.83 -5.49 28.89
N THR A 273 13.45 -5.31 30.16
CA THR A 273 14.37 -4.92 31.25
C THR A 273 15.37 -6.03 31.56
N ASP A 274 16.56 -5.65 32.04
CA ASP A 274 17.59 -6.63 32.43
C ASP A 274 17.13 -7.52 33.58
N ALA A 275 16.39 -6.95 34.53
CA ALA A 275 15.82 -7.71 35.65
C ALA A 275 14.87 -8.82 35.17
N PHE A 276 14.02 -8.54 34.18
CA PHE A 276 13.11 -9.56 33.65
C PHE A 276 13.87 -10.62 32.84
N LEU A 277 14.84 -10.21 32.01
CA LEU A 277 15.68 -11.18 31.28
C LEU A 277 16.46 -12.10 32.22
N ALA A 278 17.00 -11.58 33.33
CA ALA A 278 17.71 -12.37 34.33
C ALA A 278 16.81 -13.43 35.01
N GLN A 279 15.51 -13.16 35.17
CA GLN A 279 14.54 -14.12 35.70
C GLN A 279 14.24 -15.27 34.72
N LEU A 280 14.45 -15.05 33.42
CA LEU A 280 14.18 -16.02 32.37
C LEU A 280 15.38 -16.94 32.10
N THR A 281 16.60 -16.51 32.42
CA THR A 281 17.78 -17.36 32.43
C THR A 281 17.85 -18.11 33.77
N PRO A 282 17.68 -19.45 33.81
CA PRO A 282 17.87 -20.18 35.06
C PRO A 282 19.32 -20.01 35.54
N ASN A 283 19.50 -19.65 36.81
CA ASN A 283 20.80 -19.63 37.47
C ASN A 283 21.47 -21.00 37.34
N THR A 284 22.44 -21.14 36.43
CA THR A 284 23.29 -22.34 36.32
C THR A 284 24.31 -22.45 37.46
N SER A 285 24.16 -21.68 38.54
CA SER A 285 25.13 -21.54 39.62
C SER A 285 24.74 -22.24 40.94
N GLY A 286 23.63 -22.99 40.98
CA GLY A 286 23.14 -23.63 42.21
C GLY A 286 23.35 -25.15 42.31
N ALA A 287 23.84 -25.81 41.27
CA ALA A 287 23.83 -27.29 41.19
C ALA A 287 25.12 -27.99 41.69
N LEU A 288 26.11 -27.25 42.22
CA LEU A 288 27.42 -27.82 42.59
C LEU A 288 27.75 -27.84 44.09
N GLU A 289 26.90 -27.29 44.97
CA GLU A 289 27.20 -27.26 46.42
C GLU A 289 26.37 -28.24 47.28
N ALA A 290 25.49 -29.06 46.69
CA ALA A 290 24.71 -30.06 47.44
C ALA A 290 25.27 -31.50 47.33
N ARG A 291 26.56 -31.67 47.03
CA ARG A 291 27.26 -32.97 47.04
C ARG A 291 28.68 -32.82 47.56
N ARG A 292 28.83 -32.49 48.85
CA ARG A 292 29.98 -32.88 49.67
C ARG A 292 29.52 -33.18 51.09
#